data_AF-A0A9E2NYC7-F1
#
_entry.id   AF-A0A9E2NYC7-F1
#
_cell.length_a   1.000
_cell.length_b   1.000
_cell.length_c   1.000
_cell.angle_alpha   90.00
_cell.angle_beta   90.00
_cell.angle_gamma   90.00
#
_symmetry.space_group_name_H-M   'P 1'
#
loop_
_entity.id
_entity.type
_entity.pdbx_description
1 polymer ?
#
loop_
_entity_poly.entity_id
_entity_poly.type
_entity_poly.pdbx_seq_one_letter_code
_entity_poly.pdbx_strand_id
1 'polypeptide(L)'
;MSKDFFKIVLCLICCWTLCVPSFCQVFDSMSAKEAGEARSKMIAYSKEFIGVPYVYGGDTKSGMDCSGFIFTVVNDSLGIKLPRSTSGLYAGVRIIDDKEREPGDLVFFKTVGSKISHVGLYLGRDQFIHAASDGPNTGVIVSSLKESYWGRTYACTGRFLPASGSGTSGEQLVQGESSVTGSGTEVATSDKGFFGKVILEGSLTGDWNFFTPESFYLISRGFTLDLHARYADFTLQPGFGMSLGYDQSMGIFKIPLLFSLTISDYVRVYGGPVFSIGSAVIPNSQKAPSPEPVKASVFPGVLGVAFQTPQLKTGVVGLSLVQDIRYSVYNNMEGGALSFLNSLASGLVFSTGIRVTLPLSRVL
;
A
#
# COMPACT_ATOMS: atom_id res chain seq x y z
N MET A 1 25.30 -25.36 -24.89
CA MET A 1 25.10 -24.32 -23.84
C MET A 1 26.31 -24.32 -22.93
N SER A 2 27.09 -23.23 -22.88
CA SER A 2 28.31 -23.18 -22.08
C SER A 2 27.99 -22.96 -20.60
N LYS A 3 28.86 -23.47 -19.72
CA LYS A 3 28.73 -23.38 -18.26
C LYS A 3 28.72 -21.93 -17.73
N ASP A 4 29.05 -20.96 -18.59
CA ASP A 4 29.02 -19.52 -18.28
C ASP A 4 27.61 -18.94 -18.29
N PHE A 5 26.70 -19.54 -19.08
CA PHE A 5 25.28 -19.17 -19.10
C PHE A 5 24.61 -19.44 -17.75
N PHE A 6 24.93 -20.57 -17.11
CA PHE A 6 24.40 -20.89 -15.78
C PHE A 6 24.97 -19.97 -14.69
N LYS A 7 26.23 -19.53 -14.82
CA LYS A 7 26.83 -18.57 -13.89
C LYS A 7 26.25 -17.17 -14.02
N ILE A 8 25.94 -16.70 -15.23
CA ILE A 8 25.33 -15.39 -15.46
C ILE A 8 23.86 -15.38 -15.00
N VAL A 9 23.10 -16.45 -15.29
CA VAL A 9 21.71 -16.58 -14.82
C VAL A 9 21.64 -16.73 -13.30
N LEU A 10 22.56 -17.48 -12.69
CA LEU A 10 22.64 -17.60 -11.23
C LEU A 10 23.11 -16.29 -10.56
N CYS A 11 23.99 -15.52 -11.21
CA CYS A 11 24.44 -14.21 -10.70
C CYS A 11 23.34 -13.13 -10.81
N LEU A 12 22.52 -13.16 -11.88
CA LEU A 12 21.38 -12.25 -12.04
C LEU A 12 20.22 -12.58 -11.09
N ILE A 13 19.99 -13.87 -10.80
CA ILE A 13 19.02 -14.31 -9.77
C ILE A 13 19.52 -13.95 -8.36
N CYS A 14 20.81 -14.15 -8.07
CA CYS A 14 21.40 -13.74 -6.78
C CYS A 14 21.43 -12.21 -6.57
N CYS A 15 21.58 -11.42 -7.64
CA CYS A 15 21.52 -9.97 -7.58
C CYS A 15 20.08 -9.44 -7.36
N TRP A 16 19.06 -10.22 -7.74
CA TRP A 16 17.65 -9.94 -7.43
C TRP A 16 17.27 -10.31 -5.99
N THR A 17 17.90 -11.33 -5.40
CA THR A 17 17.61 -11.75 -4.02
C THR A 17 18.35 -10.96 -2.93
N LEU A 18 19.34 -10.15 -3.29
CA LEU A 18 20.16 -9.38 -2.33
C LEU A 18 19.78 -7.89 -2.19
N CYS A 19 18.77 -7.42 -2.93
CA CYS A 19 18.32 -6.02 -2.87
C CYS A 19 16.79 -5.89 -2.75
N VAL A 20 16.17 -6.79 -1.99
CA VAL A 20 14.87 -6.53 -1.37
C VAL A 20 15.16 -6.46 0.12
N PRO A 21 15.14 -5.27 0.77
CA PRO A 21 15.16 -5.24 2.22
C PRO A 21 13.99 -6.09 2.69
N SER A 22 14.26 -6.99 3.64
CA SER A 22 13.37 -8.03 4.18
C SER A 22 12.14 -7.45 4.91
N PHE A 23 11.35 -6.64 4.22
CA PHE A 23 10.14 -6.02 4.73
C PHE A 23 8.94 -6.46 3.90
N CYS A 24 8.73 -7.77 3.85
CA CYS A 24 7.47 -8.33 3.37
C CYS A 24 7.26 -9.74 3.95
N GLN A 25 7.43 -9.86 5.27
CA GLN A 25 6.83 -10.96 6.02
C GLN A 25 6.24 -10.39 7.30
N VAL A 26 5.05 -10.87 7.64
CA VAL A 26 4.20 -10.52 8.79
C VAL A 26 3.31 -9.28 8.58
N PHE A 27 2.33 -9.39 7.69
CA PHE A 27 0.97 -8.92 7.98
C PHE A 27 -0.01 -9.93 7.36
N ASP A 28 0.02 -11.15 7.90
CA ASP A 28 -1.22 -11.92 7.99
C ASP A 28 -2.25 -11.03 8.68
N SER A 29 -3.50 -11.10 8.22
CA SER A 29 -4.61 -10.25 8.63
C SER A 29 -4.81 -10.25 10.16
N MET A 30 -4.14 -9.33 10.87
CA MET A 30 -4.37 -9.11 12.29
C MET A 30 -5.83 -8.67 12.47
N SER A 31 -6.58 -9.44 13.25
CA SER A 31 -7.91 -9.06 13.69
C SER A 31 -7.85 -7.79 14.55
N ALA A 32 -8.95 -7.06 14.63
CA ALA A 32 -9.09 -5.86 15.48
C ALA A 32 -8.69 -6.11 16.95
N LYS A 33 -8.89 -7.34 17.44
CA LYS A 33 -8.52 -7.78 18.79
C LYS A 33 -7.00 -7.90 18.93
N GLU A 34 -6.34 -8.59 18.00
CA GLU A 34 -4.88 -8.74 17.99
C GLU A 34 -4.18 -7.37 17.82
N ALA A 35 -4.76 -6.48 17.00
CA ALA A 35 -4.26 -5.11 16.87
C ALA A 35 -4.38 -4.33 18.20
N GLY A 36 -5.47 -4.54 18.95
CA GLY A 36 -5.64 -3.96 20.29
C GLY A 36 -4.59 -4.47 21.28
N GLU A 37 -4.40 -5.79 21.34
CA GLU A 37 -3.39 -6.42 22.21
C GLU A 37 -1.96 -5.96 21.86
N ALA A 38 -1.64 -5.86 20.58
CA ALA A 38 -0.37 -5.33 20.09
C ALA A 38 -0.14 -3.87 20.52
N ARG A 39 -1.16 -3.00 20.37
CA ARG A 39 -1.09 -1.60 20.83
C ARG A 39 -0.84 -1.52 22.33
N SER A 40 -1.59 -2.29 23.13
CA SER A 40 -1.41 -2.33 24.59
C SER A 40 -0.01 -2.80 24.99
N LYS A 41 0.51 -3.86 24.35
CA LYS A 41 1.86 -4.39 24.60
C LYS A 41 2.94 -3.35 24.29
N MET A 42 2.82 -2.69 23.13
CA MET A 42 3.75 -1.64 22.69
C MET A 42 3.74 -0.45 23.64
N ILE A 43 2.56 0.03 24.04
CA ILE A 43 2.42 1.15 24.98
C ILE A 43 3.02 0.78 26.34
N ALA A 44 2.76 -0.42 26.85
CA ALA A 44 3.34 -0.87 28.12
C ALA A 44 4.87 -0.89 28.05
N TYR A 45 5.44 -1.47 26.99
CA TYR A 45 6.89 -1.52 26.78
C TYR A 45 7.51 -0.13 26.61
N SER A 46 6.81 0.79 25.94
CA SER A 46 7.29 2.17 25.75
C SER A 46 7.58 2.90 27.07
N LYS A 47 6.80 2.60 28.11
CA LYS A 47 6.93 3.24 29.43
C LYS A 47 8.19 2.81 30.18
N GLU A 48 8.79 1.67 29.84
CA GLU A 48 10.05 1.21 30.46
C GLU A 48 11.25 2.10 30.12
N PHE A 49 11.13 2.93 29.09
CA PHE A 49 12.18 3.83 28.64
C PHE A 49 12.07 5.23 29.23
N ILE A 50 11.02 5.54 30.00
CA ILE A 50 10.85 6.87 30.62
C ILE A 50 12.12 7.23 31.42
N GLY A 51 12.69 8.40 31.13
CA GLY A 51 13.91 8.89 31.74
C GLY A 51 15.22 8.52 31.00
N VAL A 52 15.18 7.68 29.96
CA VAL A 52 16.36 7.44 29.11
C VAL A 52 16.77 8.75 28.43
N PRO A 53 18.05 9.17 28.50
CA PRO A 53 18.48 10.47 27.99
C PRO A 53 18.36 10.56 26.47
N TYR A 54 18.21 11.79 25.96
CA TYR A 54 18.18 12.00 24.52
C TYR A 54 19.60 11.94 23.94
N VAL A 55 19.81 11.12 22.92
CA VAL A 55 21.07 11.06 22.15
C VAL A 55 20.72 10.94 20.67
N TYR A 56 21.19 11.89 19.87
CA TYR A 56 20.97 11.88 18.42
C TYR A 56 21.55 10.62 17.79
N GLY A 57 20.74 9.87 17.03
CA GLY A 57 21.12 8.59 16.44
C GLY A 57 21.01 7.40 17.40
N GLY A 58 20.71 7.61 18.68
CA GLY A 58 20.63 6.56 19.69
C GLY A 58 19.32 5.78 19.65
N ASP A 59 19.39 4.49 19.94
CA ASP A 59 18.25 3.55 20.00
C ASP A 59 18.37 2.54 21.16
N THR A 60 19.21 2.82 22.16
CA THR A 60 19.46 1.94 23.31
C THR A 60 19.12 2.62 24.63
N LYS A 61 19.06 1.86 25.74
CA LYS A 61 18.77 2.41 27.08
C LYS A 61 19.85 3.40 27.60
N SER A 62 21.02 3.48 26.95
CA SER A 62 22.02 4.51 27.28
C SER A 62 21.76 5.86 26.60
N GLY A 63 20.84 5.91 25.62
CA GLY A 63 20.45 7.15 24.96
C GLY A 63 19.65 6.91 23.68
N MET A 64 18.60 7.72 23.48
CA MET A 64 17.67 7.55 22.35
C MET A 64 17.33 8.87 21.65
N ASP A 65 17.17 8.84 20.33
CA ASP A 65 16.49 9.91 19.59
C ASP A 65 14.99 9.60 19.43
N CYS A 66 14.22 10.57 18.92
CA CYS A 66 12.77 10.41 18.79
C CYS A 66 12.37 9.23 17.90
N SER A 67 13.03 9.05 16.76
CA SER A 67 12.79 7.92 15.85
C SER A 67 13.38 6.60 16.35
N GLY A 68 14.45 6.63 17.13
CA GLY A 68 15.14 5.48 17.70
C GLY A 68 14.37 4.87 18.83
N PHE A 69 13.80 5.71 19.68
CA PHE A 69 12.82 5.30 20.67
C PHE A 69 11.65 4.55 20.03
N ILE A 70 11.01 5.11 18.99
CA ILE A 70 9.90 4.45 18.29
C ILE A 70 10.34 3.14 17.63
N PHE A 71 11.50 3.16 16.96
CA PHE A 71 12.08 1.99 16.32
C PHE A 71 12.26 0.84 17.32
N THR A 72 12.94 1.10 18.44
CA THR A 72 13.21 0.10 19.49
C THR A 72 11.92 -0.41 20.13
N VAL A 73 10.99 0.50 20.47
CA VAL A 73 9.71 0.12 21.06
C VAL A 73 8.92 -0.81 20.14
N VAL A 74 8.80 -0.48 18.85
CA VAL A 74 8.01 -1.28 17.91
C VAL A 74 8.71 -2.58 17.54
N ASN A 75 10.02 -2.54 17.27
CA ASN A 75 10.80 -3.72 16.91
C ASN A 75 10.83 -4.76 18.03
N ASP A 76 11.08 -4.35 19.28
CA ASP A 76 11.26 -5.29 20.37
C ASP A 76 9.92 -5.79 20.94
N SER A 77 8.88 -4.96 20.92
CA SER A 77 7.57 -5.39 21.43
C SER A 77 6.77 -6.21 20.42
N LEU A 78 6.84 -5.88 19.12
CA LEU A 78 6.00 -6.47 18.07
C LEU A 78 6.77 -7.26 17.01
N GLY A 79 8.10 -7.17 16.95
CA GLY A 79 8.89 -7.79 15.88
C GLY A 79 8.77 -7.09 14.52
N ILE A 80 8.19 -5.88 14.49
CA ILE A 80 7.96 -5.11 13.25
C ILE A 80 9.12 -4.14 13.03
N LYS A 81 9.79 -4.27 11.88
CA LYS A 81 10.94 -3.42 11.51
C LYS A 81 10.53 -2.11 10.85
N LEU A 82 10.28 -1.07 11.64
CA LEU A 82 10.02 0.25 11.07
C LEU A 82 11.29 0.92 10.52
N PRO A 83 11.18 1.89 9.59
CA PRO A 83 12.30 2.75 9.21
C PRO A 83 12.88 3.47 10.43
N ARG A 84 14.21 3.57 10.51
CA ARG A 84 14.89 4.17 11.67
C ARG A 84 14.79 5.69 11.75
N SER A 85 14.44 6.37 10.66
CA SER A 85 14.36 7.84 10.59
C SER A 85 12.92 8.36 10.69
N THR A 86 12.73 9.54 11.28
CA THR A 86 11.42 10.23 11.36
C THR A 86 10.74 10.39 10.00
N SER A 87 11.51 10.71 8.95
CA SER A 87 10.98 10.84 7.59
C SER A 87 10.56 9.50 6.99
N GLY A 88 11.31 8.43 7.27
CA GLY A 88 10.95 7.07 6.87
C GLY A 88 9.69 6.58 7.58
N LEU A 89 9.60 6.83 8.89
CA LEU A 89 8.39 6.56 9.69
C LEU A 89 7.19 7.27 9.11
N TYR A 90 7.30 8.57 8.84
CA TYR A 90 6.24 9.37 8.23
C TYR A 90 5.80 8.85 6.85
N ALA A 91 6.74 8.36 6.03
CA ALA A 91 6.43 7.77 4.73
C ALA A 91 5.79 6.37 4.81
N GLY A 92 6.03 5.65 5.91
CA GLY A 92 5.56 4.27 6.12
C GLY A 92 4.21 4.14 6.84
N VAL A 93 3.62 5.25 7.28
CA VAL A 93 2.33 5.26 7.99
C VAL A 93 1.18 5.76 7.10
N ARG A 94 -0.04 5.31 7.38
CA ARG A 94 -1.26 5.89 6.83
C ARG A 94 -1.65 7.12 7.66
N ILE A 95 -1.72 8.29 7.05
CA ILE A 95 -2.20 9.51 7.73
C ILE A 95 -3.69 9.39 8.01
N ILE A 96 -4.11 9.67 9.24
CA ILE A 96 -5.51 9.59 9.71
C ILE A 96 -6.01 10.95 10.21
N ASP A 97 -7.34 11.08 10.30
CA ASP A 97 -7.96 12.22 10.96
C ASP A 97 -7.66 12.19 12.47
N ASP A 98 -7.44 13.36 13.07
CA ASP A 98 -7.16 13.48 14.50
C ASP A 98 -8.26 12.92 15.38
N LYS A 99 -9.51 12.95 14.89
CA LYS A 99 -10.68 12.38 15.57
C LYS A 99 -10.69 10.85 15.58
N GLU A 100 -9.97 10.22 14.65
CA GLU A 100 -9.88 8.76 14.55
C GLU A 100 -8.68 8.19 15.32
N ARG A 101 -7.87 9.05 15.93
CA ARG A 101 -6.63 8.64 16.58
C ARG A 101 -6.87 7.70 17.76
N GLU A 102 -6.09 6.63 17.79
CA GLU A 102 -6.12 5.61 18.83
C GLU A 102 -4.75 5.51 19.51
N PRO A 103 -4.71 5.10 20.80
CA PRO A 103 -3.45 4.75 21.45
C PRO A 103 -2.63 3.77 20.59
N GLY A 104 -1.33 4.03 20.47
CA GLY A 104 -0.42 3.27 19.61
C GLY A 104 -0.22 3.85 18.21
N ASP A 105 -0.98 4.88 17.81
CA ASP A 105 -0.67 5.65 16.60
C ASP A 105 0.53 6.58 16.82
N LEU A 106 1.19 7.00 15.73
CA LEU A 106 2.32 7.92 15.78
C LEU A 106 1.86 9.36 15.55
N VAL A 107 2.32 10.27 16.39
CA VAL A 107 2.10 11.72 16.24
C VAL A 107 3.37 12.39 15.74
N PHE A 108 3.24 13.23 14.70
CA PHE A 108 4.36 13.87 14.03
C PHE A 108 4.34 15.38 14.20
N PHE A 109 5.54 15.98 14.31
CA PHE A 109 5.71 17.39 14.59
C PHE A 109 6.76 18.05 13.67
N LYS A 110 6.59 19.35 13.46
CA LYS A 110 7.52 20.26 12.77
C LYS A 110 8.25 21.11 13.81
N THR A 111 9.21 20.51 14.50
CA THR A 111 10.05 21.17 15.50
C THR A 111 11.26 21.89 14.89
N VAL A 112 11.64 21.54 13.66
CA VAL A 112 12.76 22.13 12.91
C VAL A 112 12.30 22.50 11.50
N GLY A 113 12.04 23.79 11.27
CA GLY A 113 11.60 24.30 9.97
C GLY A 113 10.21 23.79 9.56
N SER A 114 10.01 23.59 8.26
CA SER A 114 8.69 23.21 7.69
C SER A 114 8.48 21.72 7.49
N LYS A 115 9.52 20.90 7.68
CA LYS A 115 9.50 19.44 7.46
C LYS A 115 9.17 18.71 8.75
N ILE A 116 8.62 17.49 8.62
CA ILE A 116 8.46 16.59 9.76
C ILE A 116 9.85 16.27 10.32
N SER A 117 10.08 16.63 11.58
CA SER A 117 11.39 16.53 12.23
C SER A 117 11.33 15.76 13.54
N HIS A 118 10.13 15.49 14.06
CA HIS A 118 9.95 14.80 15.34
C HIS A 118 8.74 13.87 15.33
N VAL A 119 8.79 12.83 16.17
CA VAL A 119 7.75 11.80 16.29
C VAL A 119 7.57 11.37 17.75
N GLY A 120 6.34 10.98 18.10
CA GLY A 120 6.01 10.34 19.37
C GLY A 120 4.95 9.26 19.20
N LEU A 121 4.79 8.43 20.23
CA LEU A 121 3.78 7.39 20.31
C LEU A 121 2.57 7.90 21.12
N TYR A 122 1.39 7.91 20.52
CA TYR A 122 0.17 8.38 21.16
C TYR A 122 -0.31 7.41 22.25
N LEU A 123 -0.67 7.95 23.41
CA LEU A 123 -1.11 7.19 24.58
C LEU A 123 -2.63 7.28 24.84
N GLY A 124 -3.34 8.12 24.08
CA GLY A 124 -4.72 8.51 24.39
C GLY A 124 -4.80 9.81 25.16
N ARG A 125 -6.00 10.42 25.22
CA ARG A 125 -6.29 11.63 26.01
C ARG A 125 -5.31 12.78 25.77
N ASP A 126 -4.95 12.97 24.49
CA ASP A 126 -3.99 13.99 24.03
C ASP A 126 -2.56 13.82 24.56
N GLN A 127 -2.24 12.69 25.20
CA GLN A 127 -0.91 12.38 25.68
C GLN A 127 -0.12 11.55 24.66
N PHE A 128 1.19 11.74 24.65
CA PHE A 128 2.11 10.96 23.84
C PHE A 128 3.47 10.82 24.54
N ILE A 129 4.16 9.71 24.29
CA ILE A 129 5.52 9.45 24.78
C ILE A 129 6.53 9.63 23.64
N HIS A 130 7.63 10.30 23.92
CA HIS A 130 8.68 10.59 22.93
C HIS A 130 10.02 10.88 23.60
N ALA A 131 11.12 10.80 22.85
CA ALA A 131 12.42 11.29 23.31
C ALA A 131 12.59 12.78 22.95
N ALA A 132 12.64 13.67 23.95
CA ALA A 132 12.77 15.13 23.80
C ALA A 132 14.24 15.57 23.86
N SER A 133 14.69 16.32 22.85
CA SER A 133 16.07 16.81 22.78
C SER A 133 16.35 18.05 23.64
N ASP A 134 15.32 18.84 23.90
CA ASP A 134 15.42 20.14 24.58
C ASP A 134 14.11 20.48 25.30
N GLY A 135 14.14 21.47 26.17
CA GLY A 135 13.03 21.93 26.98
C GLY A 135 13.24 21.69 28.49
N PRO A 136 12.23 21.98 29.32
CA PRO A 136 12.33 21.83 30.77
C PRO A 136 12.49 20.37 31.21
N ASN A 137 12.04 19.43 30.38
CA ASN A 137 12.22 17.99 30.58
C ASN A 137 12.80 17.40 29.29
N THR A 138 13.90 16.66 29.39
CA THR A 138 14.59 16.04 28.25
C THR A 138 14.64 14.52 28.41
N GLY A 139 15.00 13.81 27.34
CA GLY A 139 14.97 12.35 27.30
C GLY A 139 13.58 11.80 26.98
N VAL A 140 13.37 10.50 27.22
CA VAL A 140 12.07 9.86 26.98
C VAL A 140 11.07 10.30 28.06
N ILE A 141 10.06 11.05 27.66
CA ILE A 141 9.06 11.66 28.54
C ILE A 141 7.67 11.54 27.95
N VAL A 142 6.65 11.72 28.81
CA VAL A 142 5.26 11.89 28.38
C VAL A 142 4.95 13.37 28.33
N SER A 143 4.44 13.81 27.18
CA SER A 143 4.00 15.18 26.93
C SER A 143 2.53 15.18 26.50
N SER A 144 1.90 16.35 26.55
CA SER A 144 0.53 16.56 26.09
C SER A 144 0.50 17.45 24.85
N LEU A 145 -0.35 17.10 23.88
CA LEU A 145 -0.63 17.92 22.70
C LEU A 145 -1.33 19.23 23.04
N LYS A 146 -1.87 19.35 24.26
CA LYS A 146 -2.44 20.60 24.78
C LYS A 146 -1.37 21.58 25.26
N GLU A 147 -0.12 21.14 25.41
CA GLU A 147 0.99 22.05 25.71
C GLU A 147 1.23 22.99 24.53
N SER A 148 1.44 24.28 24.81
CA SER A 148 1.55 25.33 23.78
C SER A 148 2.61 25.04 22.70
N TYR A 149 3.73 24.41 23.07
CA TYR A 149 4.78 24.05 22.12
C TYR A 149 4.35 22.88 21.22
N TRP A 150 3.86 21.78 21.81
CA TRP A 150 3.47 20.59 21.06
C TRP A 150 2.23 20.81 20.22
N GLY A 151 1.22 21.54 20.73
CA GLY A 151 0.02 21.87 19.96
C GLY A 151 0.33 22.74 18.73
N ARG A 152 1.28 23.66 18.83
CA ARG A 152 1.70 24.54 17.71
C ARG A 152 2.58 23.83 16.69
N THR A 153 3.41 22.89 17.13
CA THR A 153 4.33 22.14 16.24
C THR A 153 3.70 20.87 15.69
N TYR A 154 2.55 20.45 16.23
CA TYR A 154 1.81 19.28 15.77
C TYR A 154 1.46 19.41 14.30
N ALA A 155 1.73 18.35 13.53
CA ALA A 155 1.53 18.34 12.09
C ALA A 155 0.44 17.37 11.65
N CYS A 156 0.50 16.12 12.12
CA CYS A 156 -0.43 15.06 11.73
C CYS A 156 -0.23 13.79 12.56
N THR A 157 -1.14 12.84 12.38
CA THR A 157 -1.10 11.52 12.99
C THR A 157 -1.04 10.45 11.92
N GLY A 158 -0.17 9.45 12.12
CA GLY A 158 -0.01 8.31 11.25
C GLY A 158 -0.27 7.00 11.98
N ARG A 159 -0.96 6.09 11.30
CA ARG A 159 -1.30 4.75 11.77
C ARG A 159 -0.54 3.69 10.96
N PHE A 160 0.11 2.76 11.64
CA PHE A 160 0.77 1.60 11.02
C PHE A 160 0.17 0.24 11.43
N LEU A 161 -0.61 0.20 12.51
CA LEU A 161 -1.39 -0.99 12.89
C LEU A 161 -2.86 -0.82 12.46
N PRO A 162 -3.61 -1.91 12.21
CA PRO A 162 -5.05 -1.83 12.01
C PRO A 162 -5.76 -1.09 13.16
N ALA A 163 -6.95 -0.55 12.89
CA ALA A 163 -7.79 0.03 13.92
C ALA A 163 -8.18 -1.04 14.94
N SER A 164 -8.02 -0.77 16.23
CA SER A 164 -8.58 -1.64 17.26
C SER A 164 -10.06 -1.30 17.32
N GLY A 165 -10.91 -2.12 16.69
CA GLY A 165 -12.37 -1.94 16.52
C GLY A 165 -13.18 -1.84 17.83
N SER A 166 -12.79 -0.95 18.71
CA SER A 166 -13.39 -0.66 20.01
C SER A 166 -14.23 0.61 19.93
N GLY A 167 -15.34 0.49 19.22
CA GLY A 167 -16.55 1.15 19.70
C GLY A 167 -16.93 0.45 21.01
N THR A 168 -16.84 1.16 22.13
CA THR A 168 -17.41 0.81 23.45
C THR A 168 -17.01 -0.52 24.10
N SER A 169 -16.08 -0.47 25.07
CA SER A 169 -16.24 -1.14 26.39
C SER A 169 -14.99 -0.96 27.25
N GLY A 170 -15.14 -0.32 28.43
CA GLY A 170 -14.26 -0.61 29.57
C GLY A 170 -13.60 0.56 30.31
N GLU A 171 -14.27 1.69 30.53
CA GLU A 171 -13.92 2.56 31.67
C GLU A 171 -14.88 2.25 32.82
N GLN A 172 -14.45 1.35 33.71
CA GLN A 172 -15.13 1.04 34.95
C GLN A 172 -14.62 2.01 36.03
N LEU A 173 -15.31 3.15 36.19
CA LEU A 173 -15.24 3.95 37.42
C LEU A 173 -16.64 4.50 37.75
N VAL A 174 -17.22 3.87 38.78
CA VAL A 174 -18.08 4.39 39.85
C VAL A 174 -18.99 5.59 39.54
N GLN A 175 -20.30 5.35 39.69
CA GLN A 175 -21.40 6.32 39.69
C GLN A 175 -21.19 7.48 40.68
N GLY A 176 -21.62 8.68 40.27
CA GLY A 176 -21.79 9.85 41.14
C GLY A 176 -22.35 11.07 40.39
N GLU A 177 -23.67 11.15 40.36
CA GLU A 177 -24.52 12.37 40.33
C GLU A 177 -24.34 13.53 39.32
N SER A 178 -25.45 13.74 38.60
CA SER A 178 -26.21 15.01 38.53
C SER A 178 -25.70 16.22 37.71
N SER A 179 -26.43 16.43 36.60
CA SER A 179 -27.25 17.64 36.35
C SER A 179 -26.71 18.79 35.46
N VAL A 180 -27.60 19.20 34.55
CA VAL A 180 -27.91 20.59 34.11
C VAL A 180 -27.20 21.17 32.87
N THR A 181 -27.98 21.17 31.76
CA THR A 181 -28.27 22.19 30.72
C THR A 181 -27.19 23.04 30.02
N GLY A 182 -27.36 23.16 28.70
CA GLY A 182 -26.94 24.32 27.88
C GLY A 182 -26.54 23.91 26.46
N SER A 183 -27.44 23.88 25.47
CA SER A 183 -27.73 24.98 24.53
C SER A 183 -26.55 25.36 23.63
N GLY A 184 -26.66 25.12 22.32
CA GLY A 184 -25.78 25.79 21.33
C GLY A 184 -25.57 25.00 20.03
N THR A 185 -26.53 25.16 19.13
CA THR A 185 -26.52 24.88 17.68
C THR A 185 -25.16 24.93 16.98
N GLU A 186 -24.83 23.89 16.22
CA GLU A 186 -24.40 24.02 14.81
C GLU A 186 -24.54 22.68 14.09
N VAL A 187 -25.59 22.61 13.28
CA VAL A 187 -25.88 21.50 12.36
C VAL A 187 -24.94 21.63 11.17
N ALA A 188 -23.92 20.78 11.10
CA ALA A 188 -23.16 20.55 9.87
C ALA A 188 -23.61 19.22 9.24
N THR A 189 -24.67 19.30 8.45
CA THR A 189 -25.04 18.26 7.48
C THR A 189 -23.97 18.13 6.41
N SER A 190 -23.24 17.02 6.40
CA SER A 190 -22.90 16.27 5.17
C SER A 190 -22.28 14.96 5.60
N ASP A 191 -23.14 13.99 5.87
CA ASP A 191 -22.78 12.59 6.00
C ASP A 191 -22.15 12.18 4.66
N LYS A 192 -20.81 12.14 4.59
CA LYS A 192 -20.11 11.65 3.39
C LYS A 192 -20.29 10.13 3.37
N GLY A 193 -21.47 9.71 2.90
CA GLY A 193 -21.84 8.33 2.70
C GLY A 193 -20.91 7.61 1.73
N PHE A 194 -21.21 6.35 1.40
CA PHE A 194 -20.41 5.42 0.58
C PHE A 194 -19.47 6.05 -0.48
N PHE A 195 -19.94 7.01 -1.28
CA PHE A 195 -19.16 7.67 -2.34
C PHE A 195 -17.97 8.51 -1.83
N GLY A 196 -17.98 8.92 -0.56
CA GLY A 196 -16.91 9.66 0.11
C GLY A 196 -15.57 8.91 0.16
N LYS A 197 -15.61 7.58 0.05
CA LYS A 197 -14.46 6.67 0.21
C LYS A 197 -14.10 5.94 -1.08
N VAL A 198 -14.74 6.28 -2.21
CA VAL A 198 -14.43 5.73 -3.52
C VAL A 198 -13.32 6.55 -4.18
N ILE A 199 -12.34 5.85 -4.74
CA ILE A 199 -11.25 6.42 -5.54
C ILE A 199 -11.42 5.90 -6.96
N LEU A 200 -11.46 6.83 -7.92
CA LEU A 200 -11.44 6.53 -9.35
C LEU A 200 -10.01 6.64 -9.87
N GLU A 201 -9.64 5.71 -10.74
CA GLU A 201 -8.33 5.64 -11.35
C GLU A 201 -8.46 5.36 -12.84
N GLY A 202 -7.63 6.05 -13.63
CA GLY A 202 -7.42 5.76 -15.03
C GLY A 202 -5.93 5.49 -15.27
N SER A 203 -5.58 4.42 -15.98
CA SER A 203 -4.21 4.21 -16.43
C SER A 203 -4.11 3.99 -17.93
N LEU A 204 -3.01 4.46 -18.50
CA LEU A 204 -2.61 4.16 -19.86
C LEU A 204 -1.22 3.51 -19.80
N THR A 205 -1.11 2.28 -20.30
CA THR A 205 0.13 1.50 -20.29
C THR A 205 0.52 1.06 -21.69
N GLY A 206 1.82 1.07 -21.98
CA GLY A 206 2.40 0.36 -23.12
C GLY A 206 2.74 -1.06 -22.72
N ASP A 207 2.40 -2.02 -23.57
CA ASP A 207 2.46 -3.45 -23.30
C ASP A 207 3.63 -4.11 -24.03
N TRP A 208 4.34 -4.96 -23.32
CA TRP A 208 5.60 -5.58 -23.74
C TRP A 208 5.59 -7.09 -23.46
N ASN A 209 6.30 -7.85 -24.28
CA ASN A 209 6.60 -9.25 -24.01
C ASN A 209 8.03 -9.57 -24.46
N PHE A 210 8.67 -10.50 -23.75
CA PHE A 210 10.07 -10.89 -24.00
C PHE A 210 10.21 -12.34 -24.49
N PHE A 211 9.10 -13.08 -24.55
CA PHE A 211 9.07 -14.52 -24.79
C PHE A 211 8.44 -14.80 -26.15
N THR A 212 9.25 -15.28 -27.09
CA THR A 212 8.73 -15.99 -28.27
C THR A 212 9.06 -17.48 -28.16
N PRO A 213 8.35 -18.35 -28.91
CA PRO A 213 8.69 -19.78 -28.94
C PRO A 213 10.13 -20.08 -29.39
N GLU A 214 10.80 -19.14 -30.08
CA GLU A 214 12.10 -19.38 -30.75
C GLU A 214 13.25 -18.50 -30.23
N SER A 215 12.97 -17.36 -29.59
CA SER A 215 14.02 -16.41 -29.13
C SER A 215 13.54 -15.40 -28.06
N PHE A 216 14.48 -14.78 -27.34
CA PHE A 216 14.22 -13.77 -26.31
C PHE A 216 14.57 -12.37 -26.83
N TYR A 217 13.56 -11.57 -27.17
CA TYR A 217 13.72 -10.16 -27.55
C TYR A 217 12.46 -9.37 -27.18
N LEU A 218 12.61 -8.05 -26.98
CA LEU A 218 11.51 -7.17 -26.56
C LEU A 218 10.56 -6.88 -27.73
N ILE A 219 9.28 -7.20 -27.53
CA ILE A 219 8.20 -7.00 -28.49
C ILE A 219 7.15 -6.08 -27.88
N SER A 220 6.77 -5.02 -28.61
CA SER A 220 5.60 -4.21 -28.26
C SER A 220 4.33 -4.97 -28.63
N ARG A 221 3.41 -5.10 -27.68
CA ARG A 221 2.11 -5.75 -27.87
C ARG A 221 0.97 -4.77 -28.06
N GLY A 222 1.20 -3.48 -27.80
CA GLY A 222 0.19 -2.44 -27.97
C GLY A 222 0.07 -1.57 -26.72
N PHE A 223 -1.14 -1.07 -26.49
CA PHE A 223 -1.47 -0.23 -25.35
C PHE A 223 -2.75 -0.71 -24.69
N THR A 224 -2.81 -0.54 -23.37
CA THR A 224 -3.99 -0.82 -22.56
C THR A 224 -4.43 0.44 -21.82
N LEU A 225 -5.71 0.75 -21.91
CA LEU A 225 -6.40 1.72 -21.09
C LEU A 225 -7.14 0.98 -19.98
N ASP A 226 -6.87 1.28 -18.71
CA ASP A 226 -7.63 0.75 -17.58
C ASP A 226 -8.45 1.87 -16.93
N LEU A 227 -9.71 1.55 -16.61
CA LEU A 227 -10.59 2.36 -15.78
C LEU A 227 -10.99 1.55 -14.55
N HIS A 228 -10.79 2.12 -13.37
CA HIS A 228 -10.91 1.37 -12.13
C HIS A 228 -11.50 2.23 -11.02
N ALA A 229 -12.37 1.63 -10.22
CA ALA A 229 -12.89 2.22 -8.99
C ALA A 229 -12.50 1.32 -7.82
N ARG A 230 -12.00 1.91 -6.73
CA ARG A 230 -11.68 1.18 -5.50
C ARG A 230 -12.24 1.87 -4.28
N TYR A 231 -12.55 1.08 -3.27
CA TYR A 231 -13.08 1.55 -2.00
C TYR A 231 -11.97 1.59 -0.96
N ALA A 232 -11.61 2.79 -0.51
CA ALA A 232 -10.39 3.04 0.27
C ALA A 232 -10.57 2.89 1.79
N ASP A 233 -11.72 2.39 2.26
CA ASP A 233 -12.05 2.24 3.67
C ASP A 233 -11.42 1.00 4.32
N PHE A 234 -10.91 0.07 3.50
CA PHE A 234 -10.32 -1.19 3.96
C PHE A 234 -8.81 -1.20 3.70
N THR A 235 -8.06 -1.95 4.52
CA THR A 235 -6.62 -2.19 4.32
C THR A 235 -6.35 -2.87 2.99
N LEU A 236 -7.16 -3.86 2.65
CA LEU A 236 -7.27 -4.43 1.31
C LEU A 236 -8.42 -3.72 0.63
N GLN A 237 -8.10 -2.75 -0.21
CA GLN A 237 -9.09 -1.91 -0.86
C GLN A 237 -9.72 -2.70 -2.01
N PRO A 238 -10.97 -3.18 -1.90
CA PRO A 238 -11.60 -3.88 -2.99
C PRO A 238 -11.87 -2.88 -4.12
N GLY A 239 -11.68 -3.36 -5.34
CA GLY A 239 -11.90 -2.57 -6.53
C GLY A 239 -12.52 -3.37 -7.65
N PHE A 240 -13.16 -2.63 -8.54
CA PHE A 240 -13.73 -3.13 -9.76
C PHE A 240 -13.35 -2.19 -10.90
N GLY A 241 -13.03 -2.76 -12.06
CA GLY A 241 -12.70 -1.97 -13.22
C GLY A 241 -12.91 -2.72 -14.51
N MET A 242 -12.62 -2.02 -15.60
CA MET A 242 -12.49 -2.62 -16.92
C MET A 242 -11.21 -2.13 -17.56
N SER A 243 -10.66 -2.92 -18.46
CA SER A 243 -9.62 -2.46 -19.36
C SER A 243 -10.05 -2.60 -20.80
N LEU A 244 -9.41 -1.83 -21.66
CA LEU A 244 -9.50 -1.95 -23.10
C LEU A 244 -8.09 -1.93 -23.66
N GLY A 245 -7.70 -2.98 -24.36
CA GLY A 245 -6.39 -3.06 -24.99
C GLY A 245 -6.44 -3.80 -26.31
N TYR A 246 -5.60 -3.37 -27.26
CA TYR A 246 -5.38 -4.10 -28.50
C TYR A 246 -4.04 -4.83 -28.40
N ASP A 247 -4.10 -6.16 -28.54
CA ASP A 247 -2.94 -7.04 -28.52
C ASP A 247 -2.51 -7.33 -29.96
N GLN A 248 -1.57 -6.52 -30.46
CA GLN A 248 -1.05 -6.59 -31.82
C GLN A 248 -0.45 -7.95 -32.16
N SER A 249 0.17 -8.60 -31.16
CA SER A 249 0.85 -9.87 -31.35
C SER A 249 -0.13 -11.04 -31.53
N MET A 250 -1.34 -10.92 -30.98
CA MET A 250 -2.40 -11.94 -31.08
C MET A 250 -3.47 -11.57 -32.11
N GLY A 251 -3.54 -10.30 -32.51
CA GLY A 251 -4.56 -9.76 -33.41
C GLY A 251 -5.94 -9.63 -32.77
N ILE A 252 -6.02 -9.39 -31.45
CA ILE A 252 -7.31 -9.33 -30.73
C ILE A 252 -7.46 -8.07 -29.89
N PHE A 253 -8.70 -7.63 -29.76
CA PHE A 253 -9.09 -6.65 -28.75
C PHE A 253 -9.53 -7.38 -27.48
N LYS A 254 -9.02 -6.93 -26.33
CA LYS A 254 -9.36 -7.47 -25.01
C LYS A 254 -10.13 -6.46 -24.20
N ILE A 255 -11.18 -6.93 -23.54
CA ILE A 255 -12.03 -6.17 -22.63
C ILE A 255 -12.14 -6.96 -21.32
N PRO A 256 -11.10 -6.99 -20.48
CA PRO A 256 -11.19 -7.65 -19.18
C PRO A 256 -12.07 -6.86 -18.22
N LEU A 257 -12.92 -7.57 -17.47
CA LEU A 257 -13.52 -7.06 -16.24
C LEU A 257 -12.63 -7.47 -15.08
N LEU A 258 -12.19 -6.49 -14.29
CA LEU A 258 -11.19 -6.67 -13.27
C LEU A 258 -11.81 -6.56 -11.89
N PHE A 259 -11.69 -7.62 -11.09
CA PHE A 259 -11.86 -7.55 -9.65
C PHE A 259 -10.47 -7.44 -9.03
N SER A 260 -10.27 -6.45 -8.17
CA SER A 260 -8.95 -6.18 -7.61
C SER A 260 -8.97 -6.00 -6.11
N LEU A 261 -7.80 -6.24 -5.52
CA LEU A 261 -7.47 -5.87 -4.15
C LEU A 261 -6.20 -5.02 -4.22
N THR A 262 -6.31 -3.78 -3.72
CA THR A 262 -5.15 -2.88 -3.63
C THR A 262 -4.64 -2.81 -2.20
N ILE A 263 -3.33 -2.99 -2.05
CA ILE A 263 -2.57 -3.01 -0.80
C ILE A 263 -1.78 -1.70 -0.72
N SER A 264 -2.08 -0.89 0.29
CA SER A 264 -1.33 0.31 0.66
C SER A 264 -1.07 1.30 -0.49
N ASP A 265 -1.96 1.40 -1.48
CA ASP A 265 -1.78 2.22 -2.68
C ASP A 265 -0.53 1.91 -3.52
N TYR A 266 0.19 0.80 -3.30
CA TYR A 266 1.42 0.48 -4.04
C TYR A 266 1.31 -0.79 -4.87
N VAL A 267 0.58 -1.78 -4.37
CA VAL A 267 0.46 -3.09 -5.02
C VAL A 267 -1.01 -3.38 -5.25
N ARG A 268 -1.38 -3.73 -6.48
CA ARG A 268 -2.71 -4.20 -6.83
C ARG A 268 -2.62 -5.60 -7.38
N VAL A 269 -3.35 -6.52 -6.80
CA VAL A 269 -3.59 -7.84 -7.38
C VAL A 269 -4.98 -7.83 -7.97
N TYR A 270 -5.13 -8.39 -9.17
CA TYR A 270 -6.43 -8.41 -9.84
C TYR A 270 -6.60 -9.67 -10.68
N GLY A 271 -7.86 -9.99 -10.93
CA GLY A 271 -8.23 -11.02 -11.89
C GLY A 271 -9.69 -10.91 -12.30
N GLY A 272 -10.05 -11.58 -13.37
CA GLY A 272 -11.44 -11.61 -13.82
C GLY A 272 -11.60 -11.94 -15.29
N PRO A 273 -12.85 -12.06 -15.73
CA PRO A 273 -13.15 -12.59 -17.05
C PRO A 273 -12.62 -11.66 -18.15
N VAL A 274 -12.14 -12.28 -19.24
CA VAL A 274 -11.64 -11.57 -20.42
C VAL A 274 -12.59 -11.82 -21.57
N PHE A 275 -13.18 -10.74 -22.09
CA PHE A 275 -13.88 -10.79 -23.36
C PHE A 275 -12.89 -10.42 -24.46
N SER A 276 -12.84 -11.22 -25.52
CA SER A 276 -11.95 -10.99 -26.66
C SER A 276 -12.75 -10.88 -27.95
N ILE A 277 -12.41 -9.92 -28.78
CA ILE A 277 -12.97 -9.71 -30.12
C ILE A 277 -11.86 -9.95 -31.14
N GLY A 278 -12.12 -10.85 -32.09
CA GLY A 278 -11.16 -11.27 -33.11
C GLY A 278 -10.76 -12.75 -32.99
N SER A 279 -9.89 -13.19 -33.89
CA SER A 279 -9.35 -14.55 -33.91
C SER A 279 -7.91 -14.52 -33.40
N ALA A 280 -7.69 -15.05 -32.19
CA ALA A 280 -6.37 -15.05 -31.58
C ALA A 280 -5.47 -16.10 -32.23
N VAL A 281 -4.25 -15.69 -32.61
CA VAL A 281 -3.23 -16.58 -33.18
C VAL A 281 -1.95 -16.47 -32.36
N ILE A 282 -1.26 -17.58 -32.13
CA ILE A 282 -0.01 -17.60 -31.36
C ILE A 282 1.06 -16.74 -32.06
N PRO A 283 1.84 -15.92 -31.33
CA PRO A 283 2.93 -15.13 -31.91
C PRO A 283 3.93 -16.05 -32.65
N ASN A 284 4.31 -15.69 -33.87
CA ASN A 284 5.08 -16.47 -34.86
C ASN A 284 4.37 -17.64 -35.59
N SER A 285 3.21 -18.13 -35.12
CA SER A 285 2.44 -19.13 -35.89
C SER A 285 1.87 -18.56 -37.20
N GLN A 286 1.75 -17.23 -37.30
CA GLN A 286 1.31 -16.54 -38.52
C GLN A 286 2.24 -16.69 -39.74
N LYS A 287 3.50 -17.11 -39.55
CA LYS A 287 4.44 -17.43 -40.65
C LYS A 287 4.36 -18.90 -41.09
N ALA A 288 3.65 -19.75 -40.35
CA ALA A 288 3.46 -21.16 -40.70
C ALA A 288 2.35 -21.31 -41.75
N PRO A 289 2.42 -22.33 -42.63
CA PRO A 289 1.40 -22.57 -43.67
C PRO A 289 0.00 -22.86 -43.12
N SER A 290 -0.12 -23.19 -41.83
CA SER A 290 -1.38 -23.32 -41.09
C SER A 290 -1.22 -22.69 -39.70
N PRO A 291 -1.59 -21.41 -39.50
CA PRO A 291 -1.53 -20.79 -38.19
C PRO A 291 -2.47 -21.50 -37.20
N GLU A 292 -1.98 -21.85 -36.02
CA GLU A 292 -2.78 -22.50 -34.98
C GLU A 292 -3.65 -21.44 -34.26
N PRO A 293 -4.98 -21.47 -34.41
CA PRO A 293 -5.86 -20.58 -33.68
C PRO A 293 -5.93 -20.99 -32.21
N VAL A 294 -6.04 -19.99 -31.33
CA VAL A 294 -6.23 -20.20 -29.89
C VAL A 294 -7.47 -19.48 -29.39
N LYS A 295 -8.05 -20.02 -28.33
CA LYS A 295 -9.26 -19.48 -27.70
C LYS A 295 -8.91 -18.88 -26.36
N ALA A 296 -9.24 -17.59 -26.17
CA ALA A 296 -9.13 -16.95 -24.86
C ALA A 296 -10.09 -17.63 -23.88
N SER A 297 -9.60 -17.98 -22.69
CA SER A 297 -10.49 -18.46 -21.62
C SER A 297 -11.32 -17.30 -21.10
N VAL A 298 -12.62 -17.52 -20.93
CA VAL A 298 -13.52 -16.49 -20.39
C VAL A 298 -13.37 -16.38 -18.87
N PHE A 299 -12.96 -17.45 -18.16
CA PHE A 299 -12.72 -17.42 -16.71
C PHE A 299 -11.63 -18.42 -16.28
N PRO A 300 -10.65 -18.08 -15.41
CA PRO A 300 -10.49 -16.79 -14.71
C PRO A 300 -10.05 -15.64 -15.63
N GLY A 301 -9.83 -15.90 -16.92
CA GLY A 301 -9.61 -14.89 -17.96
C GLY A 301 -8.23 -14.26 -17.90
N VAL A 302 -8.02 -13.40 -16.91
CA VAL A 302 -6.76 -12.71 -16.65
C VAL A 302 -6.44 -12.72 -15.16
N LEU A 303 -5.15 -12.78 -14.85
CA LEU A 303 -4.59 -12.55 -13.53
C LEU A 303 -3.42 -11.57 -13.66
N GLY A 304 -3.25 -10.67 -12.71
CA GLY A 304 -2.12 -9.77 -12.74
C GLY A 304 -1.81 -9.10 -11.41
N VAL A 305 -0.61 -8.53 -11.38
CA VAL A 305 -0.10 -7.73 -10.27
C VAL A 305 0.50 -6.44 -10.83
N ALA A 306 0.01 -5.32 -10.32
CA ALA A 306 0.50 -4.00 -10.68
C ALA A 306 1.18 -3.33 -9.49
N PHE A 307 2.37 -2.80 -9.73
CA PHE A 307 3.15 -1.99 -8.81
C PHE A 307 3.06 -0.54 -9.23
N GLN A 308 2.96 0.37 -8.27
CA GLN A 308 2.94 1.80 -8.55
C GLN A 308 3.88 2.57 -7.63
N THR A 309 4.44 3.66 -8.15
CA THR A 309 5.26 4.58 -7.37
C THR A 309 4.41 5.45 -6.45
N PRO A 310 5.00 6.08 -5.43
CA PRO A 310 4.33 7.14 -4.68
C PRO A 310 3.73 8.19 -5.62
N GLN A 311 2.52 8.64 -5.29
CA GLN A 311 1.79 9.58 -6.13
C GLN A 311 2.36 10.99 -6.02
N LEU A 312 2.66 11.60 -7.15
CA LEU A 312 2.86 13.03 -7.27
C LEU A 312 1.48 13.71 -7.23
N LYS A 313 1.20 14.45 -6.16
CA LYS A 313 -0.10 15.10 -5.96
C LYS A 313 -0.04 16.56 -6.41
N THR A 314 -0.97 16.93 -7.29
CA THR A 314 -1.23 18.33 -7.67
C THR A 314 -2.71 18.61 -7.39
N GLY A 315 -2.98 19.22 -6.24
CA GLY A 315 -4.35 19.42 -5.76
C GLY A 315 -5.03 18.09 -5.43
N VAL A 316 -6.17 17.82 -6.09
CA VAL A 316 -6.98 16.60 -5.91
C VAL A 316 -6.55 15.45 -6.83
N VAL A 317 -5.66 15.71 -7.78
CA VAL A 317 -5.21 14.72 -8.77
C VAL A 317 -3.89 14.10 -8.30
N GLY A 318 -3.85 12.78 -8.25
CA GLY A 318 -2.62 12.00 -8.03
C GLY A 318 -2.11 11.41 -9.33
N LEU A 319 -0.80 11.46 -9.56
CA LEU A 319 -0.14 10.85 -10.71
C LEU A 319 0.93 9.86 -10.25
N SER A 320 0.91 8.62 -10.75
CA SER A 320 1.91 7.60 -10.44
C SER A 320 2.41 6.89 -11.69
N LEU A 321 3.64 6.38 -11.63
CA LEU A 321 4.16 5.44 -12.62
C LEU A 321 3.72 4.03 -12.22
N VAL A 322 3.31 3.23 -13.19
CA VAL A 322 2.83 1.86 -13.00
C VAL A 322 3.68 0.88 -13.78
N GLN A 323 4.01 -0.24 -13.14
CA GLN A 323 4.51 -1.46 -13.78
C GLN A 323 3.53 -2.59 -13.50
N ASP A 324 3.02 -3.24 -14.54
CA ASP A 324 2.02 -4.30 -14.45
C ASP A 324 2.58 -5.59 -15.03
N ILE A 325 2.32 -6.71 -14.35
CA ILE A 325 2.64 -8.05 -14.83
C ILE A 325 1.32 -8.81 -14.92
N ARG A 326 0.95 -9.17 -16.13
CA ARG A 326 -0.36 -9.73 -16.45
C ARG A 326 -0.21 -11.03 -17.19
N TYR A 327 -1.03 -12.01 -16.85
CA TYR A 327 -1.12 -13.28 -17.55
C TYR A 327 -2.57 -13.54 -17.96
N SER A 328 -2.80 -13.69 -19.26
CA SER A 328 -4.09 -14.09 -19.83
C SER A 328 -4.06 -15.58 -20.16
N VAL A 329 -5.10 -16.31 -19.77
CA VAL A 329 -5.21 -17.75 -20.01
C VAL A 329 -5.75 -18.00 -21.42
N TYR A 330 -5.00 -18.76 -22.22
CA TYR A 330 -5.42 -19.23 -23.54
C TYR A 330 -5.39 -20.75 -23.60
N ASN A 331 -6.38 -21.30 -24.29
CA ASN A 331 -6.49 -22.71 -24.58
C ASN A 331 -6.39 -22.94 -26.09
N ASN A 332 -6.06 -24.16 -26.50
CA ASN A 332 -6.22 -24.57 -27.88
C ASN A 332 -7.72 -24.62 -28.26
N MET A 333 -8.04 -24.83 -29.54
CA MET A 333 -9.44 -24.90 -30.00
C MET A 333 -10.24 -26.08 -29.41
N GLU A 334 -9.55 -27.12 -28.95
CA GLU A 334 -10.15 -28.31 -28.31
C GLU A 334 -10.36 -28.13 -26.79
N GLY A 335 -9.94 -26.99 -26.23
CA GLY A 335 -10.06 -26.67 -24.80
C GLY A 335 -8.90 -27.17 -23.92
N GLY A 336 -7.88 -27.79 -24.51
CA GLY A 336 -6.64 -28.20 -23.85
C GLY A 336 -5.67 -27.05 -23.59
N ALA A 337 -4.80 -27.25 -22.59
CA ALA A 337 -3.76 -26.29 -22.23
C ALA A 337 -2.68 -26.18 -23.32
N LEU A 338 -2.15 -24.97 -23.53
CA LEU A 338 -1.00 -24.75 -24.39
C LEU A 338 0.29 -25.26 -23.74
N SER A 339 1.32 -25.53 -24.55
CA SER A 339 2.68 -25.79 -24.04
C SER A 339 3.18 -24.59 -23.23
N PHE A 340 4.11 -24.82 -22.30
CA PHE A 340 4.60 -23.76 -21.40
C PHE A 340 5.10 -22.51 -22.14
N LEU A 341 5.91 -22.67 -23.20
CA LEU A 341 6.42 -21.54 -23.97
C LEU A 341 5.33 -20.84 -24.78
N ASN A 342 4.40 -21.57 -25.40
CA ASN A 342 3.29 -20.98 -26.15
C ASN A 342 2.33 -20.23 -25.22
N SER A 343 2.15 -20.75 -24.01
CA SER A 343 1.38 -20.14 -22.93
C SER A 343 2.01 -18.82 -22.47
N LEU A 344 3.33 -18.78 -22.23
CA LEU A 344 4.04 -17.55 -21.87
C LEU A 344 4.04 -16.53 -23.01
N ALA A 345 4.33 -16.96 -24.25
CA ALA A 345 4.35 -16.08 -25.42
C ALA A 345 2.98 -15.44 -25.67
N SER A 346 1.91 -16.22 -25.54
CA SER A 346 0.55 -15.73 -25.79
C SER A 346 -0.01 -14.94 -24.61
N GLY A 347 0.23 -15.41 -23.38
CA GLY A 347 -0.45 -14.97 -22.17
C GLY A 347 0.26 -13.92 -21.35
N LEU A 348 1.58 -13.99 -21.21
CA LEU A 348 2.34 -13.10 -20.32
C LEU A 348 2.56 -11.72 -20.98
N VAL A 349 2.31 -10.66 -20.23
CA VAL A 349 2.49 -9.27 -20.66
C VAL A 349 3.08 -8.48 -19.49
N PHE A 350 4.09 -7.68 -19.81
CA PHE A 350 4.63 -6.66 -18.92
C PHE A 350 4.17 -5.31 -19.42
N SER A 351 3.57 -4.48 -18.59
CA SER A 351 3.09 -3.16 -19.02
C SER A 351 3.74 -2.07 -18.18
N THR A 352 4.09 -0.96 -18.83
CA THR A 352 4.62 0.23 -18.16
C THR A 352 3.80 1.44 -18.56
N GLY A 353 3.43 2.28 -17.61
CA GLY A 353 2.61 3.45 -17.94
C GLY A 353 2.38 4.41 -16.79
N ILE A 354 1.38 5.27 -16.98
CA ILE A 354 1.01 6.31 -16.02
C ILE A 354 -0.41 6.03 -15.53
N ARG A 355 -0.62 6.24 -14.23
CA ARG A 355 -1.93 6.20 -13.59
C ARG A 355 -2.28 7.57 -13.02
N VAL A 356 -3.51 7.98 -13.29
CA VAL A 356 -4.16 9.15 -12.72
C VAL A 356 -5.16 8.66 -11.68
N THR A 357 -5.14 9.27 -10.50
CA THR A 357 -5.99 8.93 -9.35
C THR A 357 -6.81 10.15 -8.94
N LEU A 358 -8.10 9.95 -8.74
CA LEU A 358 -9.08 10.98 -8.41
C LEU A 358 -10.01 10.50 -7.28
N PRO A 359 -10.05 11.15 -6.11
CA PRO A 359 -11.01 10.82 -5.06
C PRO A 359 -12.42 11.30 -5.44
N LEU A 360 -13.41 10.40 -5.44
CA LEU A 360 -14.77 10.68 -5.89
C LEU A 360 -15.48 11.71 -5.00
N SER A 361 -15.12 11.78 -3.72
CA SER A 361 -15.64 12.73 -2.72
C SER A 361 -15.38 14.22 -2.98
N ARG A 362 -14.67 14.52 -4.07
CA ARG A 362 -14.32 15.86 -4.54
C ARG A 362 -14.72 16.11 -5.99
N VAL A 363 -15.28 15.10 -6.68
CA VAL A 363 -15.75 15.15 -8.07
C VAL A 363 -17.27 15.36 -8.13
N LEU A 364 -17.98 14.85 -7.12
CA LEU A 364 -19.38 15.13 -6.80
C LEU A 364 -19.44 16.18 -5.68
#